data_AF-A0A967GB43-F1
#
_entry.id   AF-A0A967GB43-F1
#
_cell.length_a   1.000
_cell.length_b   1.000
_cell.length_c   1.000
_cell.angle_alpha   90.00
_cell.angle_beta   90.00
_cell.angle_gamma   90.00
#
_symmetry.space_group_name_H-M   'P 1'
#
loop_
_entity.id
_entity.type
_entity.pdbx_description
1 polymer ?
#
loop_
_entity_poly.entity_id
_entity_poly.type
_entity_poly.pdbx_seq_one_letter_code
_entity_poly.pdbx_strand_id
1 'polypeptide(L)'
;MSIPQVFLKQFRDIVNPEDACYQAVVEADARVDRFTGWLLPGRYSLRVNKLAGVPLADDLGLVGTQEPLFQYWLNLDMTLNNGKIIWQAS
;
A
#
# COMPACT_ATOMS: atom_id res chain seq x y z
N MET A 1 -17.49 7.90 -2.82
CA MET A 1 -16.92 6.89 -3.75
C MET A 1 -16.28 5.80 -2.92
N SER A 2 -16.36 4.51 -3.30
CA SER A 2 -15.64 3.44 -2.58
C SER A 2 -14.47 2.95 -3.43
N ILE A 3 -13.32 2.73 -2.80
CA ILE A 3 -12.12 2.17 -3.42
C ILE A 3 -11.81 0.86 -2.69
N PRO A 4 -11.96 -0.31 -3.34
CA PRO A 4 -11.63 -1.57 -2.71
C PRO A 4 -10.11 -1.68 -2.57
N GLN A 5 -9.66 -2.11 -1.39
CA GLN A 5 -8.26 -2.36 -1.08
C GLN A 5 -8.09 -3.80 -0.64
N VAL A 6 -7.06 -4.45 -1.16
CA VAL A 6 -6.73 -5.85 -0.83
C VAL A 6 -5.44 -5.86 -0.01
N PHE A 7 -5.46 -6.61 1.09
CA PHE A 7 -4.34 -6.74 1.99
C PHE A 7 -4.03 -8.22 2.26
N LEU A 8 -2.76 -8.50 2.54
CA LEU A 8 -2.32 -9.76 3.11
C LEU A 8 -2.18 -9.57 4.63
N LYS A 9 -3.05 -10.21 5.41
CA LYS A 9 -3.00 -10.23 6.87
C LYS A 9 -2.25 -11.48 7.32
N GLN A 10 -1.09 -11.29 7.93
CA GLN A 10 -0.24 -12.38 8.40
C GLN A 10 0.20 -12.15 9.85
N PHE A 11 0.17 -13.23 10.64
CA PHE A 11 0.81 -13.29 11.95
C PHE A 11 1.83 -14.42 11.97
N ARG A 12 3.01 -14.11 12.51
CA ARG A 12 4.14 -15.04 12.58
C ARG A 12 3.86 -16.16 13.59
N ASP A 13 4.22 -17.39 13.24
CA ASP A 13 4.16 -18.51 14.17
C ASP A 13 5.23 -18.38 15.28
N ILE A 14 4.87 -18.74 16.52
CA ILE A 14 5.74 -18.61 17.69
C ILE A 14 6.75 -19.76 17.82
N VAL A 15 6.41 -20.93 17.28
CA VAL A 15 7.24 -22.14 17.30
C VAL A 15 8.21 -22.12 16.13
N ASN A 16 7.75 -21.78 14.93
CA ASN A 16 8.60 -21.58 13.76
C ASN A 16 8.45 -20.16 13.19
N PRO A 17 9.38 -19.23 13.50
CA PRO A 17 9.31 -17.87 13.02
C PRO A 17 9.23 -17.71 11.50
N GLU A 18 9.70 -18.69 10.71
CA GLU A 18 9.64 -18.60 9.25
C GLU A 18 8.24 -18.89 8.68
N ASP A 19 7.32 -19.41 9.50
CA ASP A 19 5.95 -19.71 9.13
C ASP A 19 4.97 -18.63 9.61
N ALA A 20 3.76 -18.64 9.03
CA ALA A 20 2.63 -17.87 9.52
C ALA A 20 1.62 -18.79 10.22
N CYS A 21 1.31 -18.53 11.50
CA CYS A 21 0.24 -19.23 12.22
C CYS A 21 -1.15 -18.77 11.80
N TYR A 22 -1.22 -17.64 11.09
CA TYR A 22 -2.43 -17.13 10.47
C TYR A 22 -2.05 -16.37 9.21
N GLN A 23 -2.74 -16.67 8.11
CA GLN A 23 -2.62 -15.95 6.86
C GLN A 23 -3.98 -15.85 6.17
N ALA A 24 -4.36 -14.63 5.81
CA ALA A 24 -5.57 -14.37 5.06
C ALA A 24 -5.36 -13.24 4.05
N VAL A 25 -6.00 -13.38 2.89
CA VAL A 25 -6.24 -12.23 2.02
C VAL A 25 -7.55 -11.60 2.48
N VAL A 26 -7.50 -10.30 2.76
CA VAL A 26 -8.65 -9.52 3.23
C VAL A 26 -8.91 -8.35 2.30
N GLU A 27 -10.18 -8.02 2.10
CA GLU A 27 -10.61 -6.85 1.37
C GLU A 27 -11.23 -5.85 2.35
N ALA A 28 -10.88 -4.58 2.24
CA ALA A 28 -11.55 -3.50 2.96
C ALA A 28 -11.87 -2.35 2.02
N ASP A 29 -13.04 -1.75 2.23
CA ASP A 29 -13.52 -0.64 1.41
C ASP A 29 -13.13 0.69 2.03
N ALA A 30 -12.31 1.45 1.30
CA ALA A 30 -12.01 2.84 1.58
C ALA A 30 -13.12 3.74 1.00
N ARG A 31 -14.04 4.21 1.84
CA ARG A 31 -15.08 5.17 1.45
C ARG A 31 -14.51 6.58 1.49
N VAL A 32 -14.32 7.19 0.32
CA VAL A 32 -13.94 8.60 0.19
C VAL A 32 -15.21 9.45 0.23
N ASP A 33 -15.30 10.29 1.25
CA ASP A 33 -16.43 11.18 1.54
C ASP A 33 -16.24 12.54 0.88
N ARG A 34 -15.01 13.06 0.95
CA ARG A 34 -14.59 14.29 0.28
C ARG A 34 -13.15 14.15 -0.19
N PHE A 35 -12.86 14.73 -1.33
CA PHE A 35 -11.47 14.93 -1.75
C PHE A 35 -11.29 16.28 -2.41
N THR A 36 -10.09 16.82 -2.28
CA THR A 36 -9.63 17.99 -3.02
C THR A 36 -8.21 17.73 -3.49
N GLY A 37 -7.87 18.18 -4.69
CA GLY A 37 -6.52 18.01 -5.18
C GLY A 37 -6.24 18.79 -6.45
N TRP A 38 -4.97 18.78 -6.83
CA TRP A 38 -4.48 19.45 -8.03
C TRP A 38 -3.35 18.62 -8.65
N LEU A 39 -3.22 18.70 -9.96
CA LEU A 39 -2.02 18.21 -10.63
C LEU A 39 -0.84 19.11 -10.24
N LEU A 40 0.33 18.49 -10.09
CA LEU A 40 1.55 19.23 -9.81
C LEU A 40 2.22 19.61 -11.14
N PRO A 41 2.16 20.89 -11.55
CA PRO A 41 2.76 21.31 -12.81
C PRO A 41 4.30 21.26 -12.73
N GLY A 42 4.93 21.02 -13.87
CA GLY A 42 6.38 20.97 -13.99
C GLY A 42 6.94 19.54 -14.04
N ARG A 43 8.28 19.46 -14.06
CA ARG A 43 9.01 18.19 -14.06
C ARG A 43 9.45 17.85 -12.65
N TYR A 44 9.17 16.61 -12.24
CA TYR A 44 9.55 16.09 -10.95
C TYR A 44 10.52 14.94 -11.13
N SER A 45 11.34 14.74 -10.12
CA SER A 45 12.19 13.57 -10.00
C SER A 45 11.87 12.87 -8.68
N LEU A 46 11.69 11.55 -8.74
CA LEU A 46 11.51 10.69 -7.58
C LEU A 46 12.78 9.86 -7.39
N ARG A 47 13.33 9.89 -6.17
CA ARG A 47 14.41 9.01 -5.77
C ARG A 47 14.04 8.31 -4.47
N VAL A 48 13.92 6.99 -4.54
CA VAL A 48 13.77 6.14 -3.36
C VAL A 48 15.17 5.72 -2.92
N ASN A 49 15.61 6.18 -1.76
CA ASN A 49 16.91 5.82 -1.22
C ASN A 49 16.87 4.42 -0.62
N LYS A 50 17.96 3.67 -0.81
CA LYS A 50 18.10 2.35 -0.20
C LYS A 50 18.22 2.48 1.32
N LEU A 51 17.45 1.66 2.03
CA LEU A 51 17.49 1.55 3.48
C LEU A 51 17.47 0.06 3.85
N ALA A 52 18.45 -0.40 4.63
CA ALA A 52 18.63 -1.83 4.91
C ALA A 52 17.42 -2.49 5.59
N GLY A 53 16.68 -1.76 6.43
CA GLY A 53 15.49 -2.27 7.10
C GLY A 53 14.19 -2.11 6.30
N VAL A 54 14.22 -1.43 5.15
CA VAL A 54 13.06 -1.15 4.32
C VAL A 54 13.48 -1.27 2.85
N PRO A 55 13.49 -2.48 2.28
CA PRO A 55 13.98 -2.75 0.92
C PRO A 55 13.04 -2.27 -0.20
N LEU A 56 12.30 -1.18 0.02
CA LEU A 56 11.24 -0.66 -0.86
C LEU A 56 11.68 -0.51 -2.33
N ALA A 57 12.89 0.00 -2.54
CA ALA A 57 13.41 0.18 -3.90
C ALA A 57 13.63 -1.17 -4.60
N ASP A 58 14.15 -2.16 -3.89
CA ASP A 58 14.44 -3.48 -4.45
C ASP A 58 13.14 -4.28 -4.65
N ASP A 59 12.20 -4.23 -3.69
CA ASP A 59 10.89 -4.88 -3.77
C ASP A 59 10.04 -4.38 -4.95
N LEU A 60 10.14 -3.08 -5.26
CA LEU A 60 9.41 -2.45 -6.36
C LEU A 60 10.21 -2.38 -7.67
N GLY A 61 11.45 -2.89 -7.70
CA GLY A 61 12.33 -2.84 -8.87
C GLY A 61 12.76 -1.42 -9.28
N LEU A 62 12.74 -0.46 -8.35
CA LEU A 62 13.06 0.93 -8.58
C LEU A 62 14.58 1.14 -8.61
N VAL A 63 15.10 1.64 -9.73
CA VAL A 63 16.51 1.94 -9.91
C VAL A 63 16.74 3.44 -10.10
N GLY A 64 17.69 4.01 -9.35
CA GLY A 64 18.14 5.39 -9.53
C GLY A 64 17.06 6.45 -9.31
N THR A 65 17.20 7.56 -10.03
CA THR A 65 16.21 8.63 -10.09
C THR A 65 15.24 8.37 -11.23
N GLN A 66 13.95 8.56 -10.98
CA GLN A 66 12.88 8.31 -11.94
C GLN A 66 12.08 9.59 -12.22
N GLU A 67 11.55 9.69 -13.43
CA GLU A 67 10.56 10.70 -13.78
C GLU A 67 9.15 10.12 -13.54
N PRO A 68 8.32 10.72 -12.67
CA PRO A 68 6.95 10.28 -12.47
C PRO A 68 6.12 10.43 -13.75
N LEU A 69 5.31 9.41 -14.06
CA LEU A 69 4.34 9.50 -15.16
C LEU A 69 3.15 10.40 -14.83
N PHE A 70 2.84 10.53 -13.54
CA PHE A 70 1.70 11.31 -13.06
C PHE A 70 1.97 11.83 -11.64
N GLN A 71 1.79 13.14 -11.43
CA GLN A 71 2.09 13.81 -10.17
C GLN A 71 0.92 14.70 -9.74
N TYR A 72 0.52 14.55 -8.49
CA TYR A 72 -0.61 15.25 -7.93
C TYR A 72 -0.43 15.42 -6.43
N TRP A 73 -1.16 16.39 -5.88
CA TRP A 73 -1.43 16.49 -4.46
C TRP A 73 -2.90 16.20 -4.22
N LEU A 74 -3.21 15.44 -3.18
CA LEU A 74 -4.57 15.10 -2.76
C LEU A 74 -4.71 15.27 -1.25
N ASN A 75 -5.85 15.82 -0.84
CA ASN A 75 -6.37 15.76 0.51
C ASN A 75 -7.69 14.97 0.50
N LEU A 76 -7.82 14.01 1.40
CA LEU A 76 -8.87 13.00 1.41
C LEU A 76 -9.53 12.94 2.79
N ASP A 77 -10.83 13.20 2.86
CA ASP A 77 -11.66 12.78 3.99
C ASP A 77 -12.22 11.40 3.64
N MET A 78 -11.78 10.38 4.36
CA MET A 78 -12.16 9.00 4.08
C MET A 78 -12.37 8.18 5.35
N THR A 79 -13.30 7.23 5.24
CA THR A 79 -13.58 6.21 6.25
C THR A 79 -13.14 4.86 5.72
N LEU A 80 -12.27 4.16 6.45
CA LEU A 80 -11.97 2.76 6.17
C LEU A 80 -13.00 1.89 6.88
N ASN A 81 -13.82 1.19 6.11
CA ASN A 81 -14.84 0.31 6.67
C ASN A 81 -14.23 -1.01 7.16
N ASN A 82 -15.02 -1.78 7.92
CA ASN A 82 -14.62 -3.14 8.30
C ASN A 82 -14.36 -3.98 7.05
N GLY A 83 -13.24 -4.70 7.08
CA GLY A 83 -12.89 -5.63 6.01
C GLY A 83 -13.58 -6.99 6.14
N LYS A 84 -13.49 -7.78 5.07
CA LYS A 84 -13.92 -9.17 4.99
C LYS A 84 -12.75 -10.06 4.58
N ILE A 85 -12.74 -11.29 5.08
CA ILE A 85 -11.80 -12.32 4.63
C ILE A 85 -12.29 -12.82 3.27
N ILE A 86 -11.42 -12.78 2.25
CA ILE A 86 -11.72 -13.31 0.91
C ILE A 86 -11.07 -14.67 0.69
N TRP A 87 -9.96 -14.94 1.39
CA TRP A 87 -9.32 -16.24 1.43
C TRP A 87 -8.53 -16.37 2.75
N GLN A 88 -8.47 -17.59 3.31
CA GLN A 88 -7.66 -17.90 4.48
C GLN A 88 -6.91 -19.21 4.26
N ALA A 89 -5.62 -19.23 4.62
CA ALA A 89 -4.82 -20.45 4.65
C ALA A 89 -5.39 -21.41 5.70
N SER A 90 -5.48 -22.69 5.34
CA SER A 90 -6.04 -23.75 6.19
C SER A 90 -5.01 -24.27 7.19
#